data_AF-A0A7L3YCR5-F1
#
_entry.id   AF-A0A7L3YCR5-F1
#
_cell.length_a   1.000
_cell.length_b   1.000
_cell.length_c   1.000
_cell.angle_alpha   90.00
_cell.angle_beta   90.00
_cell.angle_gamma   90.00
#
_symmetry.space_group_name_H-M   'P 1'
#
loop_
_entity.id
_entity.type
_entity.pdbx_description
1 polymer ?
#
loop_
_entity_poly.entity_id
_entity_poly.type
_entity_poly.pdbx_seq_one_letter_code
_entity_poly.pdbx_strand_id
1 'polypeptide(L)'
;DVPSEFLPVIVEEYIGNTADPSELRDRFLDLLGDVGIVMPSIKALNYHRESGAPAYFFEYQHRPTSYWDSKPEYVKADHGDEVGFVFGGPYLAGDIQLRSEVTEEEKNLSRTLMKYWANFARNGNPNGEGLVDWPSYNLNEEYLEINLKQKKSRKLKEKKVDFWRKVMFEKTNNKRTENKKVNSEL
;
A
#
# COMPACT_ATOMS: atom_id res chain seq x y z
N ASP A 1 -13.01 9.62 10.14
CA ASP A 1 -13.72 10.59 9.26
C ASP A 1 -12.89 11.83 8.97
N VAL A 2 -12.74 12.17 7.69
CA VAL A 2 -12.16 13.44 7.23
C VAL A 2 -13.28 14.49 7.23
N PRO A 3 -13.13 15.63 7.92
CA PRO A 3 -14.17 16.67 7.95
C PRO A 3 -14.45 17.24 6.56
N SER A 4 -15.70 17.64 6.32
CA SER A 4 -16.14 18.16 5.02
C SER A 4 -15.40 19.43 4.60
N GLU A 5 -14.89 20.22 5.56
CA GLU A 5 -14.10 21.43 5.28
C GLU A 5 -12.81 21.17 4.48
N PHE A 6 -12.26 19.95 4.52
CA PHE A 6 -11.06 19.57 3.77
C PHE A 6 -11.35 19.01 2.38
N LEU A 7 -12.64 18.71 2.06
CA LEU A 7 -13.01 18.15 0.76
C LEU A 7 -12.53 19.00 -0.42
N PRO A 8 -12.66 20.34 -0.43
CA PRO A 8 -12.19 21.14 -1.56
C PRO A 8 -10.68 20.99 -1.82
N VAL A 9 -9.87 20.98 -0.75
CA VAL A 9 -8.40 20.84 -0.84
C VAL A 9 -8.01 19.44 -1.30
N ILE A 10 -8.73 18.40 -0.86
CA ILE A 10 -8.49 17.01 -1.28
C ILE A 10 -8.87 16.80 -2.74
N VAL A 11 -10.01 17.35 -3.17
CA VAL A 11 -10.46 17.30 -4.56
C VAL A 11 -9.47 18.02 -5.46
N GLU A 12 -8.99 19.20 -5.09
CA GLU A 12 -7.97 19.91 -5.86
C GLU A 12 -6.66 19.10 -5.98
N GLU A 13 -6.17 18.53 -4.87
CA GLU A 13 -4.91 17.78 -4.84
C GLU A 13 -4.94 16.48 -5.66
N TYR A 14 -6.07 15.79 -5.71
CA TYR A 14 -6.19 14.52 -6.42
C TYR A 14 -6.81 14.66 -7.80
N ILE A 15 -7.95 15.34 -7.90
CA ILE A 15 -8.75 15.42 -9.11
C ILE A 15 -8.28 16.56 -10.00
N GLY A 16 -8.10 17.75 -9.43
CA GLY A 16 -7.75 18.97 -10.15
C GLY A 16 -8.71 19.28 -11.32
N ASN A 17 -8.21 19.99 -12.33
CA ASN A 17 -9.02 20.45 -13.47
C ASN A 17 -8.78 19.62 -14.75
N THR A 18 -9.00 18.30 -14.69
CA THR A 18 -8.95 17.45 -15.90
C THR A 18 -10.33 17.28 -16.53
N ALA A 19 -10.38 17.33 -17.86
CA ALA A 19 -11.56 16.99 -18.65
C ALA A 19 -11.48 15.58 -19.26
N ASP A 20 -10.35 14.88 -19.12
CA ASP A 20 -10.18 13.51 -19.60
C ASP A 20 -10.82 12.51 -18.62
N PRO A 21 -11.85 11.75 -19.02
CA PRO A 21 -12.49 10.77 -18.16
C PRO A 21 -11.54 9.67 -17.65
N SER A 22 -10.52 9.29 -18.41
CA SER A 22 -9.57 8.25 -17.99
C SER A 22 -8.65 8.76 -16.88
N GLU A 23 -8.12 9.98 -17.06
CA GLU A 23 -7.32 10.64 -16.04
C GLU A 23 -8.14 10.92 -14.77
N LEU A 24 -9.39 11.36 -14.91
CA LEU A 24 -10.31 11.55 -13.79
C LEU A 24 -10.51 10.25 -12.99
N ARG A 25 -10.76 9.13 -13.69
CA ARG A 25 -10.89 7.80 -13.07
C ARG A 25 -9.64 7.44 -12.29
N ASP A 26 -8.47 7.52 -12.91
CA ASP A 26 -7.21 7.07 -12.30
C ASP A 26 -6.87 7.91 -11.06
N ARG A 27 -7.02 9.23 -11.15
CA ARG A 27 -6.85 10.17 -10.02
C ARG A 27 -7.82 9.89 -8.87
N PHE A 28 -9.06 9.57 -9.18
CA PHE A 28 -10.06 9.22 -8.17
C PHE A 28 -9.76 7.86 -7.50
N LEU A 29 -9.32 6.87 -8.28
CA LEU A 29 -8.88 5.58 -7.73
C LEU A 29 -7.62 5.73 -6.86
N ASP A 30 -6.68 6.59 -7.24
CA ASP A 30 -5.51 6.94 -6.42
C ASP A 30 -5.94 7.57 -5.08
N LEU A 31 -6.93 8.47 -5.08
CA LEU A 31 -7.49 9.04 -3.85
C LEU A 31 -8.05 7.95 -2.93
N LEU A 32 -8.87 7.05 -3.48
CA LEU A 32 -9.49 5.97 -2.71
C LEU A 32 -8.45 4.99 -2.16
N GLY A 33 -7.46 4.61 -2.97
CA GLY A 33 -6.36 3.74 -2.55
C GLY A 33 -5.49 4.38 -1.47
N ASP A 34 -5.18 5.67 -1.61
CA ASP A 34 -4.36 6.37 -0.63
C ASP A 34 -5.08 6.51 0.71
N VAL A 35 -6.35 6.91 0.72
CA VAL A 35 -7.15 7.07 1.94
C VAL A 35 -7.49 5.73 2.59
N GLY A 36 -7.86 4.73 1.78
CA GLY A 36 -8.32 3.43 2.27
C GLY A 36 -7.19 2.54 2.77
N ILE A 37 -6.01 2.60 2.14
CA ILE A 37 -4.93 1.63 2.38
C ILE A 37 -3.61 2.32 2.71
N VAL A 38 -3.09 3.20 1.85
CA VAL A 38 -1.69 3.66 1.95
C VAL A 38 -1.45 4.50 3.21
N MET A 39 -2.26 5.54 3.44
CA MET A 39 -2.06 6.49 4.54
C MET A 39 -2.26 5.82 5.92
N PRO A 40 -3.32 5.00 6.14
CA PRO A 40 -3.45 4.22 7.37
C PRO A 40 -2.27 3.27 7.59
N SER A 41 -1.78 2.59 6.54
CA SER A 41 -0.66 1.66 6.65
C SER A 41 0.64 2.36 7.06
N ILE A 42 0.97 3.49 6.42
CA ILE A 42 2.15 4.31 6.78
C ILE A 42 2.03 4.84 8.21
N LYS A 43 0.83 5.25 8.63
CA LYS A 43 0.60 5.69 10.02
C LYS A 43 0.83 4.55 11.02
N ALA A 44 0.32 3.35 10.73
CA ALA A 44 0.53 2.17 11.57
C ALA A 44 2.01 1.77 11.64
N LEU A 45 2.73 1.81 10.51
CA LEU A 45 4.16 1.54 10.44
C LEU A 45 4.99 2.52 11.26
N ASN A 46 4.64 3.81 11.21
CA ASN A 46 5.31 4.83 12.01
C ASN A 46 5.16 4.56 13.52
N TYR A 47 3.95 4.25 13.98
CA TYR A 47 3.74 3.85 15.39
C TYR A 47 4.47 2.56 15.76
N HIS A 48 4.48 1.57 14.86
CA HIS A 48 5.17 0.31 15.12
C HIS A 48 6.69 0.53 15.23
N ARG A 49 7.28 1.31 14.32
CA ARG A 49 8.69 1.72 14.38
C ARG A 49 9.02 2.45 15.68
N GLU A 50 8.15 3.37 16.11
CA GLU A 50 8.33 4.14 17.37
C GLU A 50 8.31 3.26 18.63
N SER A 51 7.71 2.07 18.56
CA SER A 51 7.79 1.10 19.66
C SER A 51 9.16 0.44 19.81
N GLY A 52 10.06 0.61 18.83
CA GLY A 52 11.38 -0.05 18.77
C GLY A 52 11.32 -1.47 18.19
N ALA A 53 10.14 -1.99 17.85
CA ALA A 53 9.99 -3.28 17.19
C ALA A 53 10.40 -3.21 15.71
N PRO A 54 11.05 -4.26 15.16
CA PRO A 54 11.35 -4.34 13.73
C PRO A 54 10.07 -4.29 12.89
N ALA A 55 10.03 -3.37 11.93
CA ALA A 55 8.97 -3.28 10.94
C ALA A 55 9.53 -3.60 9.54
N TYR A 56 8.70 -4.16 8.68
CA TYR A 56 8.99 -4.39 7.26
C TYR A 56 7.76 -3.96 6.45
N PHE A 57 8.00 -3.28 5.33
CA PHE A 57 6.94 -2.76 4.48
C PHE A 57 7.17 -3.13 3.02
N PHE A 58 6.10 -3.37 2.27
CA PHE A 58 6.15 -3.63 0.83
C PHE A 58 4.98 -2.95 0.09
N GLU A 59 5.19 -2.71 -1.20
CA GLU A 59 4.14 -2.38 -2.16
C GLU A 59 4.09 -3.48 -3.23
N TYR A 60 2.96 -4.17 -3.35
CA TYR A 60 2.75 -5.17 -4.39
C TYR A 60 2.20 -4.53 -5.67
N GLN A 61 2.82 -4.84 -6.81
CA GLN A 61 2.61 -4.11 -8.07
C GLN A 61 2.30 -5.03 -9.27
N HIS A 62 2.40 -6.35 -9.11
CA HIS A 62 2.22 -7.29 -10.22
C HIS A 62 0.73 -7.57 -10.49
N ARG A 63 0.31 -7.39 -11.75
CA ARG A 63 -1.03 -7.80 -12.21
C ARG A 63 -0.99 -9.28 -12.62
N PRO A 64 -1.73 -10.18 -11.94
CA PRO A 64 -1.76 -11.60 -12.30
C PRO A 64 -2.23 -11.84 -13.73
N THR A 65 -1.61 -12.77 -14.45
CA THR A 65 -2.00 -13.14 -15.83
C THR A 65 -3.41 -13.72 -15.90
N SER A 66 -3.83 -14.45 -14.86
CA SER A 66 -5.16 -15.04 -14.75
C SER A 66 -6.32 -14.02 -14.77
N TYR A 67 -6.01 -12.72 -14.64
CA TYR A 67 -6.98 -11.63 -14.69
C TYR A 67 -6.84 -10.75 -15.94
N TRP A 68 -6.08 -11.18 -16.95
CA TRP A 68 -5.92 -10.38 -18.18
C TRP A 68 -7.24 -10.17 -18.92
N ASP A 69 -8.07 -11.21 -19.04
CA ASP A 69 -9.34 -11.14 -19.77
C ASP A 69 -10.51 -10.62 -18.92
N SER A 70 -10.43 -10.74 -17.59
CA SER A 70 -11.53 -10.38 -16.69
C SER A 70 -11.40 -9.00 -16.05
N LYS A 71 -10.20 -8.40 -16.09
CA LYS A 71 -9.89 -7.12 -15.44
C LYS A 71 -9.56 -6.07 -16.51
N PRO A 72 -10.04 -4.82 -16.39
CA PRO A 72 -9.69 -3.78 -17.35
C PRO A 72 -8.18 -3.52 -17.42
N GLU A 73 -7.66 -3.21 -18.60
CA GLU A 73 -6.21 -3.12 -18.86
C GLU A 73 -5.49 -2.10 -17.98
N TYR A 74 -6.15 -0.99 -17.67
CA TYR A 74 -5.60 0.08 -16.84
C TYR A 74 -5.40 -0.32 -15.37
N VAL A 75 -6.05 -1.39 -14.89
CA VAL A 75 -5.93 -1.83 -13.50
C VAL A 75 -4.70 -2.72 -13.36
N LYS A 76 -3.72 -2.26 -12.57
CA LYS A 76 -2.45 -2.96 -12.32
C LYS A 76 -2.62 -4.04 -11.25
N ALA A 77 -1.92 -3.96 -10.11
CA ALA A 77 -2.27 -4.77 -8.95
C ALA A 77 -3.57 -4.25 -8.31
N ASP A 78 -4.49 -5.16 -7.98
CA ASP A 78 -5.68 -4.88 -7.18
C ASP A 78 -5.55 -5.34 -5.74
N HIS A 79 -6.55 -4.99 -4.94
CA HIS A 79 -6.78 -5.55 -3.63
C HIS A 79 -6.84 -7.09 -3.64
N GLY A 80 -5.90 -7.73 -2.95
CA GLY A 80 -5.85 -9.19 -2.77
C GLY A 80 -5.09 -9.94 -3.87
N ASP A 81 -4.56 -9.27 -4.89
CA ASP A 81 -3.83 -9.91 -5.99
C ASP A 81 -2.55 -10.63 -5.51
N GLU A 82 -1.99 -10.28 -4.36
CA GLU A 82 -0.83 -10.95 -3.76
C GLU A 82 -1.20 -12.24 -3.02
N VAL A 83 -2.43 -12.36 -2.51
CA VAL A 83 -2.87 -13.43 -1.60
C VAL A 83 -2.66 -14.80 -2.25
N GLY A 84 -3.11 -14.95 -3.50
CA GLY A 84 -2.95 -16.20 -4.24
C GLY A 84 -1.48 -16.62 -4.39
N PHE A 85 -0.55 -15.67 -4.51
CA PHE A 85 0.88 -15.97 -4.61
C PHE A 85 1.51 -16.29 -3.26
N VAL A 86 1.08 -15.63 -2.18
CA VAL A 86 1.52 -15.92 -0.80
C VAL A 86 1.13 -17.35 -0.38
N PHE A 87 -0.05 -17.81 -0.78
CA PHE A 87 -0.53 -19.16 -0.46
C PHE A 87 -0.14 -20.24 -1.47
N GLY A 88 0.79 -19.96 -2.39
CA GLY A 88 1.28 -20.96 -3.34
C GLY A 88 0.28 -21.34 -4.42
N GLY A 89 -0.69 -20.47 -4.72
CA GLY A 89 -1.74 -20.67 -5.73
C GLY A 89 -1.26 -21.22 -7.08
N PRO A 90 -0.10 -20.82 -7.63
CA PRO A 90 0.46 -21.42 -8.85
C PRO A 90 0.76 -22.92 -8.80
N TYR A 91 0.80 -23.51 -7.60
CA TYR A 91 1.12 -24.92 -7.37
C TYR A 91 -0.11 -25.73 -6.94
N LEU A 92 -1.25 -25.08 -6.71
CA LEU A 92 -2.49 -25.72 -6.31
C LEU A 92 -3.29 -26.15 -7.54
N ALA A 93 -3.90 -27.32 -7.48
CA ALA A 93 -4.65 -27.93 -8.58
C ALA A 93 -5.90 -28.66 -8.06
N GLY A 94 -6.82 -28.99 -8.95
CA GLY A 94 -8.09 -29.63 -8.60
C GLY A 94 -9.01 -28.69 -7.81
N ASP A 95 -9.72 -29.22 -6.82
CA ASP A 95 -10.75 -28.50 -6.06
C ASP A 95 -10.23 -27.31 -5.23
N ILE A 96 -8.92 -27.19 -5.06
CA ILE A 96 -8.26 -26.12 -4.30
C ILE A 96 -7.51 -25.11 -5.20
N GLN A 97 -7.80 -25.12 -6.51
CA GLN A 97 -7.15 -24.21 -7.44
C GLN A 97 -7.44 -22.74 -7.09
N LEU A 98 -6.38 -21.98 -6.82
CA LEU A 98 -6.46 -20.53 -6.56
C LEU A 98 -6.08 -19.68 -7.78
N ARG A 99 -5.35 -20.25 -8.74
CA ARG A 99 -4.90 -19.57 -9.97
C ARG A 99 -4.88 -20.55 -11.14
N SER A 100 -5.28 -20.08 -12.32
CA SER A 100 -5.12 -20.77 -13.61
C SER A 100 -4.12 -20.02 -14.49
N GLU A 101 -3.56 -20.68 -15.50
CA GLU A 101 -2.78 -20.02 -16.58
C GLU A 101 -1.59 -19.17 -16.09
N VAL A 102 -0.89 -19.69 -15.07
CA VAL A 102 0.22 -19.01 -14.41
C VAL A 102 1.53 -19.16 -15.18
N THR A 103 2.28 -18.08 -15.36
CA THR A 103 3.59 -18.11 -16.04
C THR A 103 4.72 -18.64 -15.14
N GLU A 104 5.88 -18.96 -15.72
CA GLU A 104 7.05 -19.38 -14.92
C GLU A 104 7.60 -18.24 -14.03
N GLU A 105 7.53 -17.00 -14.50
CA GLU A 105 7.90 -15.82 -13.70
C GLU A 105 6.98 -15.64 -12.50
N GLU A 106 5.68 -15.92 -12.66
CA GLU A 106 4.71 -15.86 -11.58
C GLU A 106 4.83 -17.02 -10.59
N LYS A 107 5.18 -18.22 -11.06
CA LYS A 107 5.60 -19.32 -10.18
C LYS A 107 6.82 -18.90 -9.36
N ASN A 108 7.80 -18.26 -9.98
CA ASN A 108 8.96 -17.74 -9.28
C ASN A 108 8.60 -16.65 -8.28
N LEU A 109 7.72 -15.70 -8.64
CA LEU A 109 7.18 -14.70 -7.73
C LEU A 109 6.52 -15.35 -6.50
N SER A 110 5.69 -16.38 -6.69
CA SER A 110 5.07 -17.11 -5.58
C SER A 110 6.09 -17.77 -4.67
N ARG A 111 7.14 -18.42 -5.23
CA ARG A 111 8.24 -18.98 -4.43
C ARG A 111 8.95 -17.90 -3.61
N THR A 112 9.19 -16.74 -4.22
CA THR A 112 9.80 -15.59 -3.55
C THR A 112 8.94 -15.08 -2.39
N LEU A 113 7.63 -14.87 -2.59
CA LEU A 113 6.73 -14.45 -1.51
C LEU A 113 6.64 -15.52 -0.41
N MET A 114 6.42 -16.78 -0.76
CA MET A 114 6.39 -17.86 0.24
C MET A 114 7.68 -17.90 1.08
N LYS A 115 8.85 -17.71 0.46
CA LYS A 115 10.12 -17.63 1.18
C LYS A 115 10.18 -16.43 2.14
N TYR A 116 9.84 -15.22 1.68
CA TYR A 116 9.82 -14.04 2.55
C TYR A 116 8.89 -14.23 3.77
N TRP A 117 7.66 -14.71 3.54
CA TRP A 117 6.67 -14.92 4.60
C TRP A 117 7.09 -16.05 5.55
N ALA A 118 7.63 -17.16 5.03
CA ALA A 118 8.12 -18.26 5.86
C ALA A 118 9.34 -17.88 6.69
N ASN A 119 10.26 -17.09 6.13
CA ASN A 119 11.40 -16.55 6.87
C ASN A 119 10.92 -15.64 7.99
N PHE A 120 10.07 -14.65 7.68
CA PHE A 120 9.51 -13.75 8.68
C PHE A 120 8.80 -14.50 9.81
N ALA A 121 8.00 -15.51 9.50
CA ALA A 121 7.34 -16.36 10.49
C ALA A 121 8.34 -17.13 11.39
N ARG A 122 9.48 -17.57 10.83
CA ARG A 122 10.49 -18.35 11.56
C ARG A 122 11.37 -17.48 12.47
N ASN A 123 11.72 -16.26 12.06
CA ASN A 123 12.80 -15.50 12.71
C ASN A 123 12.50 -13.99 12.87
N GLY A 124 11.34 -13.50 12.46
CA GLY A 124 11.00 -12.07 12.49
C GLY A 124 11.72 -11.22 11.43
N ASN A 125 12.39 -11.84 10.46
CA ASN A 125 13.14 -11.21 9.38
C ASN A 125 12.85 -11.91 8.03
N PRO A 126 12.30 -11.23 7.02
CA PRO A 126 11.92 -11.88 5.75
C PRO A 126 13.14 -12.35 4.93
N ASN A 127 14.35 -11.85 5.22
CA ASN A 127 15.53 -12.10 4.39
C ASN A 127 16.06 -13.54 4.45
N GLY A 128 16.74 -13.96 3.37
CA GLY A 128 17.34 -15.28 3.22
C GLY A 128 18.09 -15.44 1.90
N GLU A 129 18.77 -16.58 1.73
CA GLU A 129 19.58 -16.86 0.55
C GLU A 129 18.74 -16.83 -0.75
N GLY A 130 19.27 -16.16 -1.78
CA GLY A 130 18.64 -16.03 -3.09
C GLY A 130 17.47 -15.05 -3.14
N LEU A 131 17.21 -14.28 -2.07
CA LEU A 131 16.22 -13.21 -2.04
C LEU A 131 16.88 -11.84 -2.20
N VAL A 132 16.15 -10.91 -2.82
CA VAL A 132 16.51 -9.49 -2.74
C VAL A 132 16.36 -9.05 -1.28
N ASP A 133 17.34 -8.28 -0.80
CA ASP A 133 17.30 -7.71 0.54
C ASP A 133 16.03 -6.86 0.74
N TRP A 134 15.24 -7.22 1.74
CA TRP A 134 14.06 -6.50 2.19
C TRP A 134 14.45 -5.66 3.41
N PRO A 135 14.58 -4.34 3.25
CA PRO A 135 15.06 -3.48 4.31
C PRO A 135 14.02 -3.36 5.44
N SER A 136 14.51 -3.24 6.68
CA SER A 136 13.63 -2.89 7.79
C SER A 136 13.16 -1.44 7.64
N TYR A 137 11.88 -1.22 7.86
CA TYR A 137 11.25 0.09 7.83
C TYR A 137 11.72 0.93 9.01
N ASN A 138 12.59 1.90 8.72
CA ASN A 138 13.24 2.77 9.70
C ASN A 138 12.97 4.26 9.38
N LEU A 139 13.79 5.18 9.90
CA LEU A 139 13.66 6.63 9.61
C LEU A 139 13.90 7.01 8.14
N ASN A 140 14.58 6.14 7.38
CA ASN A 140 14.74 6.26 5.93
C ASN A 140 13.49 5.85 5.15
N GLU A 141 12.49 5.25 5.83
CA GLU A 141 11.23 4.78 5.25
C GLU A 141 11.43 3.83 4.05
N GLU A 142 12.43 2.96 4.16
CA GLU A 142 12.76 1.97 3.15
C GLU A 142 11.73 0.84 3.13
N TYR A 143 11.41 0.35 1.93
CA TYR A 143 10.43 -0.70 1.69
C TYR A 143 10.79 -1.51 0.44
N LEU A 144 10.07 -2.62 0.22
CA LEU A 144 10.25 -3.48 -0.95
C LEU A 144 9.13 -3.27 -1.97
N GLU A 145 9.48 -2.88 -3.19
CA GLU A 145 8.58 -2.98 -4.36
C GLU A 145 8.57 -4.44 -4.82
N ILE A 146 7.38 -5.05 -4.84
CA ILE A 146 7.18 -6.44 -5.24
C ILE A 146 6.47 -6.48 -6.59
N ASN A 147 7.23 -6.80 -7.62
CA ASN A 147 6.76 -7.18 -8.94
C ASN A 147 7.43 -8.52 -9.33
N LEU A 148 7.40 -8.94 -10.61
CA LEU A 148 8.19 -10.08 -11.10
C LEU A 148 9.69 -9.98 -10.74
N LYS A 149 10.19 -8.76 -10.58
CA LYS A 149 11.50 -8.47 -9.97
C LYS A 149 11.30 -7.58 -8.75
N GLN A 150 11.88 -7.98 -7.63
CA GLN A 150 11.82 -7.20 -6.39
C GLN A 150 12.87 -6.09 -6.41
N LYS A 151 12.50 -4.93 -5.86
CA LYS A 151 13.38 -3.75 -5.84
C LYS A 151 13.23 -3.00 -4.53
N LYS A 152 14.37 -2.59 -3.94
CA LYS A 152 14.37 -1.70 -2.80
C LYS A 152 13.98 -0.28 -3.20
N SER A 153 13.15 0.34 -2.38
CA SER A 153 12.69 1.70 -2.57
C SER A 153 12.56 2.39 -1.23
N ARG A 154 12.22 3.67 -1.23
CA ARG A 154 12.05 4.46 0.00
C ARG A 154 10.99 5.52 -0.16
N LYS A 155 10.39 5.93 0.96
CA LYS A 155 9.43 7.04 1.04
C LYS A 155 8.27 6.89 0.04
N LEU A 156 7.51 5.80 0.19
CA LEU A 156 6.35 5.51 -0.66
C LEU A 156 5.42 6.73 -0.72
N LYS A 157 5.14 7.21 -1.94
CA LYS A 157 4.27 8.37 -2.21
C LYS A 157 4.58 9.61 -1.35
N GLU A 158 5.86 9.92 -1.11
CA GLU A 158 6.35 11.00 -0.21
C GLU A 158 5.50 12.29 -0.26
N LYS A 159 5.24 12.82 -1.47
CA LYS A 159 4.45 14.05 -1.65
C LYS A 159 3.02 13.92 -1.15
N LYS A 160 2.35 12.79 -1.39
CA LYS A 160 0.98 12.53 -0.91
C LYS A 160 0.96 12.30 0.59
N VAL A 161 1.97 11.62 1.13
CA VAL A 161 2.13 11.46 2.59
C VAL A 161 2.28 12.82 3.25
N ASP A 162 3.12 13.70 2.71
CA ASP A 162 3.30 15.06 3.22
C ASP A 162 2.01 15.89 3.14
N PHE A 163 1.27 15.78 2.04
CA PHE A 163 -0.04 16.40 1.88
C PHE A 163 -1.01 15.96 2.99
N TRP A 164 -1.21 14.64 3.15
CA TRP A 164 -2.13 14.11 4.16
C TRP A 164 -1.69 14.44 5.58
N ARG A 165 -0.38 14.49 5.84
CA ARG A 165 0.15 14.91 7.13
C ARG A 165 -0.27 16.34 7.45
N LYS A 166 -0.18 17.27 6.50
CA LYS A 166 -0.63 18.67 6.67
C LYS A 166 -2.14 18.75 6.93
N VAL A 167 -2.95 18.09 6.11
CA VAL A 167 -4.42 18.04 6.28
C VAL A 167 -4.81 17.54 7.68
N MET A 168 -4.15 16.48 8.16
CA MET A 168 -4.43 15.90 9.47
C MET A 168 -3.92 16.77 10.64
N PHE A 169 -2.81 17.50 10.46
CA PHE A 169 -2.33 18.46 11.45
C PHE A 169 -3.28 19.66 11.59
N GLU A 170 -3.71 20.24 10.48
CA GLU A 170 -4.67 21.37 10.47
C GLU A 170 -5.98 20.98 11.14
N LYS A 171 -6.51 19.80 10.81
CA LYS A 171 -7.69 19.24 11.49
C LYS A 171 -7.50 19.15 13.01
N THR A 172 -6.33 18.73 13.47
CA THR A 172 -6.03 18.60 14.91
C THR A 172 -5.99 19.97 15.59
N ASN A 173 -5.45 20.98 14.92
CA ASN A 173 -5.38 22.36 15.42
C ASN A 173 -6.77 23.03 15.45
N ASN A 174 -7.60 22.82 14.43
CA ASN A 174 -8.97 23.33 14.40
C ASN A 174 -9.77 22.80 15.59
N LYS A 175 -9.76 21.48 15.81
CA LYS A 175 -10.40 20.86 16.99
C LYS A 175 -9.90 21.40 18.32
N ARG A 176 -8.59 21.60 18.47
CA ARG A 176 -8.02 22.19 19.69
C ARG A 176 -8.50 23.62 19.93
N THR A 177 -8.66 24.40 18.85
CA THR A 177 -9.12 25.79 18.92
C THR A 177 -10.61 25.87 19.24
N GLU A 178 -11.44 25.02 18.64
CA GLU A 178 -12.86 24.88 18.96
C GLU A 178 -13.07 24.49 20.42
N ASN A 179 -12.38 23.47 20.91
CA ASN A 179 -12.46 23.04 22.31
C ASN A 179 -12.05 24.15 23.29
N LYS A 180 -11.07 24.98 22.93
CA LYS A 180 -10.67 26.15 23.75
C LYS A 180 -11.75 27.22 23.79
N LYS A 181 -12.44 27.50 22.67
CA LYS A 181 -13.54 28.48 22.62
C LYS A 181 -14.73 28.03 23.47
N VAL A 182 -15.14 26.77 23.34
CA VAL A 182 -16.24 26.20 24.14
C VAL A 182 -15.94 26.28 25.65
N ASN A 183 -14.70 25.96 26.06
CA ASN A 183 -14.31 26.03 27.47
C ASN A 183 -14.14 27.47 28.01
N SER A 184 -14.03 28.49 27.14
CA SER A 184 -13.99 29.90 27.56
C SER A 184 -15.37 30.57 27.63
N GLU A 185 -16.39 29.92 27.06
CA GLU A 185 -17.78 30.38 27.06
C GLU A 185 -18.63 29.71 28.18
N LEU A 186 -18.01 28.83 28.97
CA LEU A 186 -18.55 28.18 30.18
C LEU A 186 -17.92 28.78 31.44
#